data_AF-A0A8G2DVU4-F1
#
_entry.id   AF-A0A8G2DVU4-F1
#
_cell.length_a   1.000
_cell.length_b   1.000
_cell.length_c   1.000
_cell.angle_alpha   90.00
_cell.angle_beta   90.00
_cell.angle_gamma   90.00
#
_symmetry.space_group_name_H-M   'P 1'
#
loop_
_entity.id
_entity.type
_entity.pdbx_description
1 polymer ?
#
loop_
_entity_poly.entity_id
_entity_poly.type
_entity_poly.pdbx_seq_one_letter_code
_entity_poly.pdbx_strand_id
1 'polypeptide(L)' 'MKRGHDLSGVMKFATSPAWADHLRDALGDHLGLAMEEFDFEADELADIVGDHWAGVLWGCAFEDLLT' A
#
# COMPACT_ATOMS: atom_id res chain seq x y z
N MET A 1 -22.76 -19.42 -5.65
CA MET A 1 -22.18 -18.19 -5.10
C MET A 1 -20.69 -18.24 -5.37
N LYS A 2 -20.12 -17.28 -6.11
CA LYS A 2 -18.66 -17.23 -6.21
C LYS A 2 -18.13 -17.11 -4.77
N ARG A 3 -17.46 -18.14 -4.26
CA ARG A 3 -16.47 -17.95 -3.19
C ARG A 3 -15.35 -17.15 -3.84
N GLY A 4 -15.62 -15.87 -4.09
CA GLY A 4 -14.59 -14.95 -4.54
C GLY A 4 -13.49 -14.99 -3.48
N HIS A 5 -12.24 -15.08 -3.92
CA HIS A 5 -11.11 -14.98 -3.02
C HIS A 5 -11.17 -13.60 -2.36
N ASP A 6 -11.82 -13.52 -1.21
CA ASP A 6 -12.00 -12.28 -0.46
C ASP A 6 -10.68 -11.97 0.25
N LEU A 7 -10.07 -10.86 -0.16
CA LEU A 7 -8.81 -10.38 0.40
C LEU A 7 -9.01 -9.51 1.64
N SER A 8 -10.25 -9.19 2.02
CA SER A 8 -10.54 -8.26 3.12
C SER A 8 -9.83 -8.65 4.43
N GLY A 9 -9.78 -9.94 4.75
CA GLY A 9 -9.08 -10.46 5.93
C GLY A 9 -7.57 -10.26 5.86
N VAL A 10 -6.96 -10.47 4.69
CA VAL A 10 -5.52 -10.32 4.47
C VAL A 10 -5.14 -8.84 4.50
N MET A 11 -5.91 -7.99 3.83
CA MET A 11 -5.73 -6.53 3.84
C MET A 11 -5.80 -5.99 5.27
N LYS A 12 -6.78 -6.46 6.07
CA LYS A 12 -6.89 -6.09 7.49
C LYS A 12 -5.69 -6.55 8.32
N PHE A 13 -5.14 -7.72 8.02
CA PHE A 13 -3.96 -8.22 8.71
C PHE A 13 -2.69 -7.42 8.37
N ALA A 14 -2.48 -7.12 7.09
CA ALA A 14 -1.34 -6.32 6.62
C ALA A 14 -1.31 -4.90 7.20
N THR A 15 -2.48 -4.34 7.52
CA THR A 15 -2.65 -3.02 8.14
C THR A 15 -2.70 -3.07 9.68
N SER A 16 -2.55 -4.25 10.29
CA SER A 16 -2.55 -4.39 11.75
C SER A 16 -1.23 -3.90 12.37
N PRO A 17 -1.20 -3.52 13.66
CA PRO A 17 0.04 -3.05 14.31
C PRO A 17 1.22 -4.04 14.24
N ALA A 18 0.96 -5.33 14.05
CA ALA A 18 2.00 -6.34 13.93
C ALA A 18 2.68 -6.37 12.55
N TRP A 19 2.03 -5.82 11.52
CA TRP A 19 2.47 -5.90 10.11
C TRP A 19 2.49 -4.57 9.37
N ALA A 20 1.92 -3.51 9.95
CA ALA A 20 1.82 -2.20 9.33
C ALA A 20 3.19 -1.59 8.97
N ASP A 21 4.22 -1.89 9.75
CA ASP A 21 5.59 -1.45 9.45
C ASP A 21 6.14 -2.15 8.21
N HIS A 22 5.95 -3.46 8.06
CA HIS A 22 6.36 -4.20 6.85
C HIS A 22 5.64 -3.72 5.59
N LEU A 23 4.35 -3.40 5.69
CA LEU A 23 3.61 -2.80 4.56
C LEU A 23 4.12 -1.39 4.24
N ARG A 24 4.52 -0.61 5.24
CA ARG A 24 5.12 0.71 5.05
C ARG A 24 6.49 0.63 4.39
N ASP A 25 7.30 -0.34 4.80
CA ASP A 25 8.60 -0.60 4.17
C ASP A 25 8.42 -0.98 2.69
N ALA A 26 7.47 -1.87 2.37
CA ALA A 26 7.14 -2.23 0.99
C ALA A 26 6.66 -1.01 0.18
N LEU A 27 5.81 -0.15 0.76
CA LEU A 27 5.43 1.12 0.13
C LEU A 27 6.64 2.03 -0.09
N GLY A 28 7.57 2.07 0.86
CA GLY A 28 8.83 2.81 0.77
C GLY A 28 9.74 2.30 -0.35
N ASP A 29 9.81 0.99 -0.57
CA ASP A 29 10.57 0.41 -1.70
C ASP A 29 9.98 0.83 -3.06
N HIS A 30 8.67 1.02 -3.15
CA HIS A 30 7.98 1.47 -4.36
C HIS A 30 8.05 2.99 -4.58
N LEU A 31 7.83 3.75 -3.52
CA LEU A 31 7.55 5.19 -3.60
C LEU A 31 8.66 6.06 -3.01
N GLY A 32 9.59 5.50 -2.24
CA GLY A 32 10.58 6.25 -1.45
C GLY A 32 11.39 7.23 -2.27
N LEU A 33 11.81 6.87 -3.47
CA LEU A 33 12.53 7.79 -4.37
C LEU A 33 11.68 8.98 -4.81
N ALA A 34 10.38 8.76 -5.06
CA ALA A 34 9.46 9.83 -5.42
C ALA A 34 9.12 10.69 -4.19
N MET A 35 8.91 10.07 -3.04
CA MET A 35 8.66 10.75 -1.77
C MET A 35 9.82 11.69 -1.40
N GLU A 36 11.06 11.25 -1.59
CA GLU A 36 12.26 12.07 -1.37
C GLU A 36 12.37 13.22 -2.39
N GLU A 37 12.18 12.93 -3.68
CA GLU A 37 12.32 13.94 -4.76
C GLU A 37 11.25 15.04 -4.66
N PHE A 38 10.02 14.68 -4.29
CA PHE A 38 8.87 15.58 -4.30
C PHE A 38 8.43 16.03 -2.89
N ASP A 39 9.15 15.62 -1.84
CA ASP A 39 8.93 15.97 -0.44
C ASP A 39 7.47 15.73 0.01
N PHE A 40 7.02 14.47 -0.09
CA PHE A 40 5.68 14.06 0.36
C PHE A 40 5.70 12.75 1.15
N GLU A 41 4.73 12.60 2.05
CA GLU A 41 4.52 11.41 2.86
C GLU A 41 3.50 10.44 2.23
N ALA A 42 3.56 9.15 2.58
CA ALA A 42 2.72 8.13 1.96
C ALA A 42 1.21 8.38 2.13
N ASP A 43 0.79 9.06 3.20
CA ASP A 43 -0.59 9.47 3.44
C ASP A 43 -1.05 10.67 2.59
N GLU A 44 -0.12 11.44 2.02
CA GLU A 44 -0.39 12.55 1.09
C GLU A 44 -0.55 12.07 -0.37
N LEU A 45 -0.19 10.81 -0.67
CA LEU A 45 -0.20 10.26 -2.02
C LEU A 45 -1.58 10.40 -2.71
N ALA A 46 -2.66 10.16 -1.97
CA ALA A 46 -4.01 10.27 -2.51
C ALA A 46 -4.37 11.70 -2.93
N ASP A 47 -3.85 12.71 -2.26
CA ASP A 47 -4.06 14.12 -2.61
C ASP A 47 -3.30 14.52 -3.89
N ILE A 48 -2.21 13.81 -4.20
CA ILE A 48 -1.34 14.08 -5.37
C ILE A 48 -1.85 13.37 -6.62
N VAL A 49 -2.15 12.06 -6.52
CA VAL A 49 -2.48 11.21 -7.69
C VAL A 49 -3.95 10.78 -7.74
N GLY A 50 -4.73 11.08 -6.70
CA GLY A 50 -6.12 10.66 -6.54
C GLY A 50 -6.26 9.23 -5.99
N ASP A 51 -7.37 8.98 -5.29
CA ASP A 51 -7.68 7.71 -4.60
C ASP A 51 -7.51 6.47 -5.47
N HIS A 52 -7.89 6.56 -6.75
CA HIS A 52 -7.81 5.42 -7.66
C HIS A 52 -6.36 4.96 -7.84
N TRP A 53 -5.45 5.90 -8.13
CA TRP A 53 -4.05 5.58 -8.38
C TRP A 53 -3.28 5.31 -7.09
N ALA A 54 -3.62 5.99 -6.00
CA ALA A 54 -3.09 5.66 -4.67
C ALA A 54 -3.42 4.22 -4.28
N GLY A 55 -4.66 3.76 -4.55
CA GLY A 55 -5.07 2.38 -4.32
C GLY A 55 -4.34 1.36 -5.21
N VAL A 56 -4.02 1.71 -6.46
CA VAL A 56 -3.21 0.85 -7.35
C VAL A 56 -1.79 0.70 -6.83
N LEU A 57 -1.12 1.80 -6.47
CA LEU A 57 0.24 1.80 -5.93
C LEU A 57 0.32 1.04 -4.60
N TRP A 58 -0.67 1.25 -3.72
CA TRP A 58 -0.82 0.46 -2.50
C TRP A 58 -0.96 -1.04 -2.80
N GLY A 59 -1.74 -1.38 -3.82
CA GLY A 59 -1.94 -2.76 -4.27
C GLY A 59 -0.65 -3.44 -4.73
N CYS A 60 0.24 -2.71 -5.42
CA CYS A 60 1.55 -3.21 -5.83
C CYS A 60 2.44 -3.54 -4.62
N ALA A 61 2.57 -2.61 -3.67
CA ALA A 61 3.33 -2.84 -2.44
C ALA A 61 2.72 -3.98 -1.60
N PHE A 62 1.40 -4.09 -1.56
CA PHE A 62 0.70 -5.18 -0.89
C PHE A 62 0.94 -6.54 -1.56
N GLU A 63 0.97 -6.59 -2.89
CA GLU A 63 1.30 -7.81 -3.63
C GLU A 63 2.74 -8.27 -3.33
N ASP A 64 3.70 -7.34 -3.37
CA ASP A 64 5.10 -7.64 -3.08
C ASP A 64 5.32 -8.09 -1.63
N LEU A 65 4.59 -7.52 -0.67
CA LEU A 65 4.62 -7.97 0.73
C LEU A 65 4.21 -9.45 0.88
N LEU A 66 3.39 -9.97 -0.03
CA LEU A 66 2.85 -11.34 0.03
C LEU A 66 3.71 -12.39 -0.70
N THR A 67 4.74 -11.98 -1.44
CA THR A 67 5.60 -12.86 -2.27
C THR A 67 7.03 -12.93 -1.76
#